data_AF-A0A966QNQ2-F1
#
_entry.id   AF-A0A966QNQ2-F1
#
_cell.length_a   1.000
_cell.length_b   1.000
_cell.length_c   1.000
_cell.angle_alpha   90.00
_cell.angle_beta   90.00
_cell.angle_gamma   90.00
#
_symmetry.space_group_name_H-M   'P 1'
#
loop_
_entity.id
_entity.type
_entity.pdbx_description
1 polymer ?
#
loop_
_entity_poly.entity_id
_entity_poly.type
_entity_poly.pdbx_seq_one_letter_code
_entity_poly.pdbx_strand_id
1 'polypeptide(L)'
;PLDHVVADNTATDTHSSMHRDTSPDAVIEADELRKVMRQEMKKLPERERTVLVLYYEENLTLGEIGDVLGVTESRVSQIHTKAVLQMRARLRAADVG
;
A
#
# COMPACT_ATOMS: atom_id res chain seq x y z
N PRO A 1 18.05 -43.77 27.75
CA PRO A 1 17.37 -43.78 26.43
C PRO A 1 17.11 -42.34 25.99
N LEU A 2 17.66 -41.97 24.83
CA LEU A 2 17.51 -40.68 24.18
C LEU A 2 16.22 -40.70 23.34
N ASP A 3 15.45 -39.61 23.33
CA ASP A 3 14.66 -39.22 22.16
C ASP A 3 14.47 -37.69 22.15
N HIS A 4 15.13 -37.06 21.17
CA HIS A 4 14.71 -35.95 20.30
C HIS A 4 13.98 -34.71 20.89
N VAL A 5 14.58 -33.49 20.91
CA VAL A 5 14.74 -32.52 19.78
C VAL A 5 13.35 -31.96 19.38
N VAL A 6 12.96 -30.67 19.48
CA VAL A 6 13.54 -29.38 19.06
C VAL A 6 12.84 -28.21 19.81
N ALA A 7 13.55 -27.08 19.88
CA ALA A 7 13.18 -25.73 20.24
C ALA A 7 11.75 -25.22 19.92
N ASP A 8 11.25 -24.46 20.91
CA ASP A 8 10.73 -23.09 20.82
C ASP A 8 10.50 -22.52 19.40
N ASN A 9 9.24 -22.14 19.12
CA ASN A 9 8.93 -20.90 18.42
C ASN A 9 7.44 -20.57 18.58
N THR A 10 7.21 -19.54 19.38
CA THR A 10 6.04 -18.68 19.34
C THR A 10 5.88 -18.10 17.94
N ALA A 11 4.80 -18.45 17.25
CA ALA A 11 4.37 -17.74 16.05
C ALA A 11 2.86 -17.57 16.14
N THR A 12 2.50 -16.40 16.62
CA THR A 12 1.17 -15.80 16.59
C THR A 12 0.68 -15.76 15.14
N ASP A 13 -0.09 -16.75 14.71
CA ASP A 13 -0.93 -16.63 13.51
C ASP A 13 -2.14 -15.76 13.86
N THR A 14 -1.84 -14.47 14.06
CA THR A 14 -2.81 -13.41 13.85
C THR A 14 -3.07 -13.38 12.35
N HIS A 15 -4.01 -14.21 11.90
CA HIS A 15 -4.76 -13.92 10.70
C HIS A 15 -5.47 -12.58 10.95
N SER A 16 -4.76 -11.50 10.61
CA SER A 16 -5.28 -10.15 10.62
C SER A 16 -6.39 -10.14 9.58
N SER A 17 -7.62 -10.40 10.04
CA SER A 17 -8.81 -10.17 9.25
C SER A 17 -8.76 -8.72 8.85
N MET A 18 -8.48 -8.48 7.57
CA MET A 18 -8.75 -7.20 6.92
C MET A 18 -10.26 -6.99 7.00
N HIS A 19 -10.75 -6.53 8.16
CA HIS A 19 -12.05 -5.93 8.31
C HIS A 19 -12.02 -4.70 7.40
N ARG A 20 -12.50 -4.89 6.17
CA ARG A 20 -12.97 -3.76 5.38
C ARG A 20 -14.19 -3.27 6.14
N ASP A 21 -14.05 -2.19 6.87
CA ASP A 21 -15.18 -1.48 7.44
C ASP A 21 -16.01 -0.98 6.25
N THR A 22 -17.05 -1.73 5.88
CA THR A 22 -17.97 -1.42 4.78
C THR A 22 -19.17 -0.62 5.28
N SER A 23 -18.97 0.34 6.19
CA SER A 23 -20.03 1.28 6.51
C SER A 23 -20.21 2.25 5.33
N PRO A 24 -21.44 2.71 5.02
CA PRO A 24 -21.67 3.69 3.95
C PRO A 24 -20.80 4.95 4.12
N ASP A 25 -20.61 5.39 5.36
CA ASP A 25 -19.75 6.53 5.69
C ASP A 25 -18.28 6.23 5.38
N ALA A 26 -17.77 5.03 5.73
CA ALA A 26 -16.41 4.61 5.39
C ALA A 26 -16.19 4.46 3.88
N VAL A 27 -17.23 4.06 3.13
CA VAL A 27 -17.18 3.98 1.66
C VAL A 27 -17.12 5.37 1.04
N ILE A 28 -17.92 6.33 1.54
CA ILE A 28 -17.91 7.73 1.06
C ILE A 28 -16.57 8.41 1.40
N GLU A 29 -16.07 8.24 2.63
CA GLU A 29 -14.76 8.75 3.03
C GLU A 29 -13.63 8.14 2.20
N ALA A 30 -13.70 6.84 1.91
CA ALA A 30 -12.73 6.17 1.05
C ALA A 30 -12.76 6.68 -0.39
N ASP A 31 -13.93 7.06 -0.92
CA ASP A 31 -14.07 7.52 -2.29
C ASP A 31 -13.62 8.97 -2.48
N GLU A 32 -13.92 9.85 -1.52
CA GLU A 32 -13.33 11.20 -1.45
C GLU A 32 -11.81 11.13 -1.26
N LEU A 33 -11.32 10.24 -0.40
CA LEU A 33 -9.89 9.99 -0.25
C LEU A 33 -9.27 9.51 -1.58
N ARG A 34 -9.90 8.59 -2.30
CA ARG A 34 -9.43 8.14 -3.62
C ARG A 34 -9.41 9.28 -4.65
N LYS A 35 -10.41 10.15 -4.63
CA LYS A 35 -10.50 11.29 -5.56
C LYS A 35 -9.38 12.30 -5.29
N VAL A 36 -9.14 12.61 -4.03
CA VAL A 36 -8.03 13.44 -3.57
C VAL A 36 -6.68 12.80 -3.90
N MET A 37 -6.53 11.48 -3.70
CA MET A 37 -5.34 10.73 -4.11
C MET A 37 -5.11 10.81 -5.62
N ARG A 38 -6.14 10.62 -6.45
CA ARG A 38 -6.02 10.74 -7.92
C ARG A 38 -5.53 12.11 -8.37
N GLN A 39 -5.99 13.18 -7.72
CA GLN A 39 -5.53 14.54 -8.03
C GLN A 39 -4.06 14.74 -7.64
N GLU A 40 -3.65 14.25 -6.48
CA GLU A 40 -2.27 14.34 -6.02
C GLU A 40 -1.31 13.41 -6.77
N MET A 41 -1.79 12.27 -7.26
CA MET A 41 -1.02 11.33 -8.08
C MET A 41 -0.56 11.99 -9.39
N LYS A 42 -1.32 12.94 -9.94
CA LYS A 42 -0.90 13.73 -11.12
C LYS A 42 0.34 14.59 -10.86
N LYS A 43 0.62 14.93 -9.59
CA LYS A 43 1.78 15.73 -9.18
C LYS A 43 3.00 14.87 -8.81
N LEU A 44 2.84 13.54 -8.74
CA LEU A 44 3.94 12.62 -8.49
C LEU A 44 4.85 12.48 -9.72
N PRO A 45 6.16 12.21 -9.51
CA PRO A 45 7.03 11.68 -10.55
C PRO A 45 6.40 10.47 -11.25
N GLU A 46 6.65 10.35 -12.55
CA GLU A 46 6.03 9.33 -13.40
C GLU A 46 6.14 7.92 -12.82
N ARG A 47 7.34 7.51 -12.39
CA ARG A 47 7.55 6.18 -11.78
C ARG A 47 6.72 5.93 -10.52
N GLU A 48 6.55 6.94 -9.67
CA GLU A 48 5.77 6.83 -8.44
C GLU A 48 4.28 6.73 -8.78
N ARG A 49 3.81 7.53 -9.73
CA ARG A 49 2.43 7.47 -10.24
C ARG A 49 2.11 6.10 -10.85
N THR A 50 3.00 5.57 -11.69
CA THR A 50 2.80 4.27 -12.35
C THR A 50 2.64 3.15 -11.33
N VAL A 51 3.48 3.10 -10.29
CA VAL A 51 3.34 2.10 -9.22
C VAL A 51 1.98 2.21 -8.51
N LEU A 52 1.51 3.42 -8.23
CA LEU A 52 0.22 3.62 -7.58
C LEU A 52 -0.98 3.29 -8.48
N VAL A 53 -0.91 3.59 -9.78
CA VAL A 53 -1.97 3.24 -10.76
C VAL A 53 -2.07 1.72 -10.88
N LEU A 54 -0.96 1.03 -11.10
CA LEU A 54 -0.95 -0.43 -11.22
C LEU A 54 -1.47 -1.11 -9.94
N TYR A 55 -1.19 -0.53 -8.77
CA TYR A 55 -1.66 -1.07 -7.50
C TYR A 55 -3.15 -0.79 -7.22
N TYR A 56 -3.61 0.45 -7.40
CA TYR A 56 -4.96 0.87 -6.99
C TYR A 56 -6.02 0.80 -8.08
N GLU A 57 -5.65 0.92 -9.35
CA GLU A 57 -6.58 0.88 -10.49
C GLU A 57 -6.57 -0.50 -11.14
N GLU A 58 -5.38 -1.06 -11.39
CA GLU A 58 -5.22 -2.37 -12.02
C GLU A 58 -5.20 -3.54 -11.02
N ASN A 59 -5.23 -3.24 -9.71
CA ASN A 59 -5.23 -4.22 -8.60
C ASN A 59 -4.07 -5.23 -8.63
N LEU A 60 -2.93 -4.84 -9.21
CA LEU A 60 -1.72 -5.68 -9.23
C LEU A 60 -1.03 -5.69 -7.87
N THR A 61 -0.47 -6.84 -7.51
CA THR A 61 0.39 -6.99 -6.33
C THR A 61 1.75 -6.33 -6.55
N LEU A 62 2.48 -6.03 -5.48
CA LEU A 62 3.82 -5.43 -5.59
C LEU A 62 4.81 -6.33 -6.37
N GLY A 63 4.63 -7.65 -6.30
CA GLY A 63 5.41 -8.62 -7.07
C GLY A 63 5.13 -8.51 -8.57
N GLU A 64 3.85 -8.58 -8.96
CA GLU A 64 3.44 -8.43 -10.37
C GLU A 64 3.84 -7.07 -10.96
N ILE A 65 3.77 -6.00 -10.16
CA ILE A 65 4.26 -4.67 -10.57
C ILE A 65 5.78 -4.70 -10.76
N GLY A 66 6.51 -5.43 -9.91
CA GLY A 66 7.96 -5.61 -10.05
C GLY A 66 8.30 -6.28 -11.38
N ASP A 67 7.59 -7.34 -11.73
CA ASP A 67 7.74 -8.06 -12.99
C ASP A 67 7.44 -7.15 -14.20
N VAL A 68 6.35 -6.38 -14.15
CA VAL A 68 5.97 -5.42 -15.21
C VAL A 68 7.01 -4.31 -15.38
N LEU A 69 7.59 -3.81 -14.28
CA LEU A 69 8.55 -2.70 -14.30
C LEU A 69 10.02 -3.13 -14.40
N GLY A 70 10.29 -4.44 -14.44
CA GLY A 70 11.64 -5.00 -14.49
C GLY A 70 12.47 -4.69 -13.26
N VAL A 71 11.86 -4.64 -12.07
CA VAL A 71 12.51 -4.35 -10.78
C VAL A 71 12.04 -5.34 -9.71
N THR A 72 12.76 -5.42 -8.59
CA THR A 72 12.35 -6.28 -7.48
C THR A 72 11.10 -5.75 -6.76
N GLU A 73 10.30 -6.65 -6.18
CA GLU A 73 9.16 -6.29 -5.32
C GLU A 73 9.55 -5.31 -4.21
N SER A 74 10.70 -5.53 -3.56
CA SER A 74 11.22 -4.63 -2.52
C SER A 74 11.42 -3.21 -3.05
N ARG A 75 11.88 -3.07 -4.30
CA ARG A 75 12.03 -1.76 -4.93
C ARG A 75 10.68 -1.09 -5.17
N VAL A 76 9.68 -1.85 -5.61
CA VAL A 76 8.30 -1.35 -5.78
C VAL A 76 7.71 -0.91 -4.44
N SER A 77 7.88 -1.71 -3.38
CA SER A 77 7.42 -1.40 -2.02
C SER A 77 8.00 -0.07 -1.49
N GLN A 78 9.29 0.17 -1.73
CA GLN A 78 9.93 1.44 -1.38
C GLN A 78 9.34 2.62 -2.16
N ILE A 79 9.13 2.46 -3.48
CA ILE A 79 8.54 3.49 -4.33
C ILE A 79 7.10 3.80 -3.88
N HIS A 80 6.30 2.76 -3.63
CA HIS A 80 4.93 2.88 -3.11
C HIS A 80 4.90 3.64 -1.79
N THR A 81 5.72 3.23 -0.82
CA THR A 81 5.80 3.87 0.51
C THR A 81 6.16 5.35 0.40
N LYS A 82 7.18 5.68 -0.41
CA LYS A 82 7.61 7.05 -0.65
C LYS A 82 6.49 7.89 -1.28
N ALA A 83 5.81 7.36 -2.30
CA ALA A 83 4.72 8.04 -2.99
C ALA A 83 3.55 8.35 -2.04
N VAL A 84 3.15 7.38 -1.21
CA VAL A 84 2.10 7.54 -0.20
C VAL A 84 2.47 8.60 0.85
N LEU A 85 3.72 8.58 1.35
CA LEU A 85 4.19 9.57 2.32
C LEU A 85 4.18 10.99 1.73
N GLN A 86 4.67 11.17 0.51
CA GLN A 86 4.65 12.46 -0.16
C GLN A 86 3.22 12.98 -0.39
N MET A 87 2.32 12.09 -0.80
CA MET A 87 0.92 12.43 -0.99
C MET A 87 0.28 12.87 0.34
N ARG A 88 0.47 12.13 1.43
CA ARG A 88 0.01 12.52 2.77
C ARG A 88 0.56 13.86 3.23
N ALA A 89 1.85 14.12 2.99
CA ALA A 89 2.47 15.40 3.34
C ALA A 89 1.85 16.57 2.57
N ARG A 90 1.57 16.40 1.28
CA ARG A 90 0.91 17.43 0.45
C ARG A 90 -0.54 17.68 0.86
N LEU A 91 -1.29 16.63 1.18
CA LEU A 91 -2.67 16.77 1.66
C LEU A 91 -2.74 17.52 2.98
N ARG A 92 -1.86 17.21 3.93
CA ARG A 92 -1.76 17.96 5.19
C ARG A 92 -1.39 19.43 4.98
N ALA A 93 -0.56 19.73 4.00
CA ALA A 93 -0.22 21.12 3.66
C ALA A 93 -1.39 21.87 3.00
N ALA A 94 -2.25 21.17 2.26
CA ALA A 94 -3.42 21.76 1.61
C ALA A 94 -4.61 21.97 2.56
N ASP A 95 -4.71 21.17 3.63
CA ASP A 95 -5.78 21.24 4.65
C ASP A 95 -5.53 22.32 5.72
N VAL A 96 -4.31 22.90 5.75
CA VAL A 96 -3.87 23.91 6.74
C VAL A 96 -3.81 25.33 6.12
N GLY A 97 -4.41 25.54 4.95
CA GLY A 97 -4.47 26.84 4.27
C GLY A 97 -5.91 27.27 4.00
#